data_AF-A0A3D3EVJ0-F1
#
_entry.id   AF-A0A3D3EVJ0-F1
#
_cell.length_a   1.000
_cell.length_b   1.000
_cell.length_c   1.000
_cell.angle_alpha   90.00
_cell.angle_beta   90.00
_cell.angle_gamma   90.00
#
_symmetry.space_group_name_H-M   'P 1'
#
loop_
_entity.id
_entity.type
_entity.pdbx_description
1 polymer ?
#
loop_
_entity_poly.entity_id
_entity_poly.type
_entity_poly.pdbx_seq_one_letter_code
_entity_poly.pdbx_strand_id
1 'polypeptide(L)' 'MEHKLKKRHYLFAVNHPSQFHMFKNLARKLLDDGNHCVFFIQQRGIIEDLVKGCGFEYRFAVSPFWREKLKGKLGIYARG' A
#
# COMPACT_ATOMS: atom_id res chain seq x y z
N MET A 1 -25.43 22.74 12.11
CA MET A 1 -24.10 23.20 11.64
C MET A 1 -23.36 21.98 11.12
N GLU A 2 -23.35 21.79 9.79
CA GLU A 2 -22.57 20.73 9.15
C GLU A 2 -21.09 21.07 9.31
N HIS A 3 -20.40 20.37 10.21
CA HIS A 3 -18.94 20.36 10.21
C HIS A 3 -18.49 19.68 8.92
N LYS A 4 -18.17 20.46 7.87
CA LYS A 4 -17.42 19.94 6.73
C LYS A 4 -16.08 19.43 7.24
N LEU A 5 -16.02 18.12 7.52
CA LEU A 5 -14.80 17.43 7.90
C LEU A 5 -13.77 17.66 6.80
N LYS A 6 -12.66 18.31 7.17
CA LYS A 6 -11.55 18.59 6.27
C LYS A 6 -11.10 17.28 5.64
N LYS A 7 -11.11 17.17 4.31
CA LYS A 7 -10.62 16.00 3.59
C LYS A 7 -9.17 15.72 3.98
N ARG A 8 -8.88 14.48 4.39
CA ARG A 8 -7.53 14.03 4.77
C ARG A 8 -7.03 12.98 3.80
N HIS A 9 -5.71 12.82 3.79
CA HIS A 9 -5.02 11.82 2.99
C HIS A 9 -4.44 10.77 3.94
N TYR A 10 -4.81 9.51 3.72
CA TYR A 10 -4.38 8.36 4.50
C TYR A 10 -3.57 7.41 3.63
N LEU A 11 -2.51 6.88 4.21
CA LEU A 11 -1.62 5.91 3.58
C LEU A 11 -1.58 4.64 4.42
N PHE A 12 -1.85 3.51 3.78
CA PHE A 12 -1.83 2.18 4.39
C PHE A 12 -0.66 1.39 3.83
N ALA A 13 0.45 1.32 4.57
CA ALA A 13 1.58 0.47 4.20
C ALA A 13 1.29 -0.97 4.65
N VAL A 14 1.03 -1.86 3.68
CA VAL A 14 0.72 -3.28 3.94
C VAL A 14 1.69 -4.19 3.18
N ASN A 15 2.28 -5.12 3.90
CA ASN A 15 3.25 -6.07 3.35
C ASN A 15 2.72 -7.52 3.36
N HIS A 16 1.55 -7.76 3.96
CA HIS A 16 0.96 -9.08 4.10
C HIS A 16 -0.57 -9.06 3.87
N PRO A 17 -1.19 -10.10 3.26
CA PRO A 17 -2.63 -10.12 2.98
C PRO A 17 -3.52 -9.93 4.22
N SER A 18 -3.11 -10.45 5.38
CA SER A 18 -3.88 -10.27 6.62
C SER A 18 -4.02 -8.80 7.01
N GLN A 19 -2.97 -8.00 6.83
CA GLN A 19 -3.01 -6.56 7.10
C GLN A 19 -4.01 -5.86 6.18
N PHE A 20 -4.04 -6.25 4.90
CA PHE A 20 -5.04 -5.73 3.96
C PHE A 20 -6.47 -6.04 4.43
N HIS A 21 -6.75 -7.27 4.87
CA HIS A 21 -8.06 -7.64 5.37
C HIS A 21 -8.47 -6.91 6.66
N MET A 22 -7.52 -6.58 7.54
CA MET A 22 -7.79 -5.78 8.72
C MET A 22 -8.18 -4.34 8.37
N PHE A 23 -7.52 -3.73 7.38
CA PHE A 23 -7.69 -2.30 7.08
C PHE A 23 -8.69 -1.99 5.96
N LYS A 24 -9.08 -2.96 5.12
CA LYS A 24 -9.97 -2.69 3.97
C LYS A 24 -11.29 -2.01 4.36
N ASN A 25 -11.89 -2.43 5.48
CA ASN A 25 -13.18 -1.88 5.92
C ASN A 25 -13.00 -0.46 6.49
N LEU A 26 -11.88 -0.22 7.18
CA LEU A 26 -11.53 1.11 7.66
C LEU A 26 -11.26 2.06 6.50
N ALA A 27 -10.46 1.63 5.51
CA ALA A 27 -10.18 2.42 4.31
C ALA A 27 -11.46 2.74 3.54
N ARG A 28 -12.39 1.78 3.42
CA ARG A 28 -13.70 2.01 2.79
C ARG A 28 -14.46 3.11 3.51
N LYS A 29 -14.61 3.02 4.83
CA LYS A 29 -15.32 4.02 5.62
C LYS A 29 -14.68 5.41 5.49
N LEU A 30 -13.34 5.49 5.51
CA LEU A 30 -12.63 6.75 5.33
C LEU A 30 -12.87 7.35 3.94
N LEU A 31 -12.91 6.53 2.88
CA LEU A 31 -13.26 6.97 1.52
C LEU A 31 -14.71 7.47 1.44
N ASP A 32 -15.65 6.76 2.07
CA ASP A 32 -17.06 7.14 2.10
C ASP A 32 -17.28 8.46 2.86
N ASP A 33 -16.47 8.70 3.91
CA ASP A 33 -16.39 9.99 4.63
C ASP A 33 -15.74 11.12 3.78
N GLY A 34 -15.39 10.85 2.52
CA GLY A 34 -14.83 11.82 1.57
C GLY A 34 -13.32 12.03 1.67
N ASN A 35 -12.60 11.17 2.39
CA ASN A 35 -11.14 11.22 2.49
C ASN A 35 -10.48 10.50 1.30
N HIS A 36 -9.18 10.69 1.16
CA HIS A 36 -8.36 10.00 0.18
C HIS A 36 -7.56 8.90 0.85
N CYS A 37 -7.58 7.67 0.32
CA CYS A 37 -6.86 6.52 0.89
C CYS A 37 -6.03 5.82 -0.20
N VAL A 38 -4.74 5.59 0.07
CA VAL A 38 -3.83 4.88 -0.83
C VAL A 38 -3.14 3.73 -0.09
N PHE A 39 -3.12 2.54 -0.69
CA PHE A 39 -2.39 1.39 -0.18
C PHE A 39 -0.98 1.32 -0.77
N PHE A 40 0.04 1.27 0.10
CA PHE A 40 1.40 0.96 -0.28
C PHE A 40 1.65 -0.53 -0.10
N ILE A 41 1.81 -1.24 -1.22
CA ILE A 41 1.92 -2.70 -1.23
C ILE A 41 3.27 -3.14 -1.79
N GLN A 42 3.76 -4.30 -1.36
CA GLN A 42 4.87 -4.92 -2.07
C GLN A 42 4.37 -5.64 -3.31
N GLN A 43 5.13 -5.57 -4.41
CA GLN A 43 4.90 -6.36 -5.61
C GLN A 43 5.29 -7.82 -5.36
N ARG A 44 4.50 -8.55 -4.57
CA ARG A 44 4.61 -9.99 -4.31
C ARG A 44 3.25 -10.58 -3.91
N GLY A 45 2.93 -11.73 -4.50
CA GLY A 45 1.79 -12.56 -4.10
C GLY A 45 0.44 -11.93 -4.41
N ILE A 46 -0.60 -12.37 -3.70
CA ILE A 46 -2.01 -12.06 -3.99
C ILE A 46 -2.46 -10.64 -3.58
N ILE A 47 -1.61 -9.86 -2.91
CA ILE A 47 -2.02 -8.56 -2.33
C ILE A 47 -2.47 -7.58 -3.42
N GLU A 48 -1.77 -7.55 -4.56
CA GLU A 48 -2.13 -6.68 -5.68
C GLU A 48 -3.54 -7.01 -6.19
N ASP A 49 -3.82 -8.29 -6.43
CA ASP A 49 -5.13 -8.76 -6.88
C ASP A 49 -6.23 -8.47 -5.86
N LEU A 50 -5.93 -8.61 -4.57
CA LEU A 50 -6.87 -8.29 -3.49
C LEU A 50 -7.25 -6.80 -3.47
N VAL A 51 -6.24 -5.93 -3.55
CA VAL A 51 -6.44 -4.47 -3.48
C VAL A 51 -7.16 -3.97 -4.73
N LYS A 52 -6.75 -4.46 -5.90
CA LYS A 52 -7.39 -4.18 -7.19
C LYS A 52 -8.81 -4.71 -7.27
N GLY A 53 -9.05 -5.94 -6.83
CA GLY A 53 -10.38 -6.56 -6.81
C GLY A 53 -11.36 -5.87 -5.86
N CYS A 54 -10.85 -5.21 -4.82
CA CYS A 54 -11.66 -4.39 -3.92
C CYS A 54 -11.81 -2.92 -4.39
N GLY A 55 -11.18 -2.52 -5.50
CA GLY A 55 -11.29 -1.18 -6.08
C GLY A 55 -10.62 -0.09 -5.25
N PHE A 56 -9.53 -0.40 -4.54
CA PHE A 56 -8.73 0.60 -3.81
C PHE A 56 -7.58 1.13 -4.65
N GLU A 57 -7.21 2.41 -4.46
CA GLU A 57 -5.96 2.94 -5.03
C GLU A 57 -4.75 2.32 -4.33
N TYR A 58 -3.75 1.92 -5.12
CA TYR A 58 -2.50 1.39 -4.60
C TYR A 58 -1.27 1.90 -5.34
N ARG A 59 -0.13 1.84 -4.65
CA ARG A 59 1.21 2.09 -5.18
C ARG A 59 2.15 1.01 -4.65
N PHE A 60 3.20 0.72 -5.39
CA PHE A 60 4.24 -0.19 -4.90
C PHE A 60 5.17 0.53 -3.92
N ALA A 61 5.37 -0.08 -2.73
CA ALA A 61 6.24 0.47 -1.68
C ALA A 61 7.73 0.50 -2.09
N VAL A 62 8.13 -0.34 -3.03
CA VAL A 62 9.48 -0.35 -3.61
C VAL A 62 9.31 -0.40 -5.12
N SER A 63 9.97 0.49 -5.85
CA SER A 63 9.96 0.38 -7.31
C SER A 63 10.68 -0.92 -7.71
N PRO A 64 10.10 -1.73 -8.63
CA PRO A 64 10.75 -2.95 -9.10
C PRO A 64 12.19 -2.72 -9.57
N PHE A 65 12.45 -1.55 -10.16
CA PHE A 65 13.78 -1.09 -10.58
C PHE A 65 14.82 -1.06 -9.44
N TRP A 66 14.46 -0.53 -8.26
CA TRP A 66 15.38 -0.49 -7.11
C TRP A 66 15.58 -1.88 -6.49
N ARG A 67 14.54 -2.72 -6.52
CA ARG A 67 14.61 -4.09 -5.96
C ARG A 67 15.59 -4.97 -6.74
N GLU A 68 15.62 -4.83 -8.06
CA GLU A 68 16.55 -5.55 -8.94
C GLU A 68 17.98 -5.00 -8.80
N LYS A 69 18.14 -3.67 -8.76
CA LYS A 69 19.43 -3.00 -8.61
C LYS A 69 20.11 -3.25 -7.25
N LEU A 70 19.35 -3.44 -6.17
CA LEU A 70 19.86 -3.73 -4.83
C LEU A 70 20.22 -5.21 -4.62
N LYS A 71 19.52 -6.14 -5.28
CA LYS A 71 19.79 -7.59 -5.19
C LYS A 71 21.21 -7.96 -5.64
N GLY A 72 21.75 -7.28 -6.66
CA GLY A 72 23.08 -7.57 -7.19
C GLY A 72 24.25 -6.95 -6.40
N LYS A 73 24.04 -5.82 -5.71
CA LYS A 73 25.13 -5.08 -5.04
C LYS A 73 25.44 -5.52 -3.61
N LEU A 74 24.43 -6.00 -2.87
CA LEU A 74 24.61 -6.47 -1.49
C LEU A 74 25.37 -7.80 -1.39
N GLY A 75 25.26 -8.67 -2.40
CA GLY A 75 25.99 -9.94 -2.43
C GLY A 75 27.50 -9.80 -2.67
N ILE A 76 27.94 -8.68 -3.26
CA ILE A 76 29.36 -8.42 -3.53
C ILE A 76 30.03 -7.77 -2.32
N TYR A 77 29.34 -6.85 -1.63
CA TYR A 77 29.89 -6.15 -0.46
C TYR A 77 29.97 -7.01 0.81
N ALA A 78 29.18 -8.09 0.92
CA ALA A 78 29.24 -9.01 2.07
C ALA A 78 30.33 -10.10 1.95
N ARG A 79 31.09 -10.12 0.85
CA ARG A 79 32.19 -11.07 0.58
C ARG A 79 33.54 -10.40 0.29
N GLY A 80 33.63 -9.07 0.44
CA GLY A 80 34.86 -8.29 0.26
C GLY A 80 35.34 -7.70 1.57
#